data_AF-A0AAX1UDR2-F1
#
_entry.id   AF-A0AAX1UDR2-F1
#
_cell.length_a   1.000
_cell.length_b   1.000
_cell.length_c   1.000
_cell.angle_alpha   90.00
_cell.angle_beta   90.00
_cell.angle_gamma   90.00
#
_symmetry.space_group_name_H-M   'P 1'
#
loop_
_entity.id
_entity.type
_entity.pdbx_description
1 polymer ?
#
loop_
_entity_poly.entity_id
_entity_poly.type
_entity_poly.pdbx_seq_one_letter_code
_entity_poly.pdbx_strand_id
1 'polypeptide(L)'
;MLGLLYRDFINLKASLRSIILSSIFIMVVAIFFNYGMIMVISLPVFFAFSITGSFQCDAALKWNKKCMTLPISAKNVVFARYLTFAILMGIGALFSFVFGVVYMNITNFSQTNHHFTLQLGMAIALLMPLFYASLFFPSIYYYKGEKLEMAMLTCMILMFLIFGGGALIIKYTTISFQYTDLNMYVYVFLAISLVLFILSYFLSLKIYEIKSIE
;
A
#
# COMPACT_ATOMS: atom_id res chain seq x y z
N MET A 1 13.66 -12.42 14.52
CA MET A 1 12.89 -11.53 13.61
C MET A 1 13.56 -11.41 12.24
N LEU A 2 14.87 -11.14 12.18
CA LEU A 2 15.63 -11.07 10.91
C LEU A 2 15.44 -12.27 9.97
N GLY A 3 15.35 -13.50 10.48
CA GLY A 3 15.10 -14.68 9.65
C GLY A 3 13.74 -14.69 8.94
N LEU A 4 12.69 -14.13 9.55
CA LEU A 4 11.37 -13.99 8.93
C LEU A 4 11.40 -12.94 7.81
N LEU A 5 12.08 -11.81 8.07
CA LEU A 5 12.28 -10.76 7.07
C LEU A 5 13.06 -11.29 5.87
N TYR A 6 14.17 -12.00 6.11
CA TYR A 6 15.01 -12.57 5.05
C TYR A 6 14.22 -13.52 4.14
N ARG A 7 13.41 -14.40 4.74
CA ARG A 7 12.52 -15.29 4.01
C ARG A 7 11.49 -14.52 3.17
N ASP A 8 10.86 -13.48 3.74
CA ASP A 8 9.91 -12.66 3.01
C ASP A 8 10.57 -11.94 1.82
N PHE A 9 11.81 -11.44 1.98
CA PHE A 9 12.59 -10.88 0.88
C PHE A 9 12.95 -11.92 -0.19
N ILE A 10 13.22 -13.17 0.18
CA ILE A 10 13.46 -14.27 -0.78
C ILE A 10 12.18 -14.54 -1.59
N ASN A 11 11.03 -14.61 -0.93
CA ASN A 11 9.74 -14.80 -1.61
C ASN A 11 9.45 -13.62 -2.55
N LEU A 12 9.73 -12.40 -2.09
CA LEU A 12 9.60 -11.20 -2.91
C LEU A 12 10.55 -11.21 -4.11
N LYS A 13 11.75 -11.77 -4.00
CA LYS A 13 12.73 -11.83 -5.11
C LYS A 13 12.17 -12.49 -6.37
N ALA A 14 11.31 -13.50 -6.22
CA ALA A 14 10.62 -14.12 -7.35
C ALA A 14 9.65 -13.13 -8.03
N SER A 15 8.97 -12.30 -7.24
CA SER A 15 8.06 -11.26 -7.73
C SER A 15 8.76 -9.95 -8.16
N LEU A 16 9.99 -9.68 -7.69
CA LEU A 16 10.76 -8.47 -8.01
C LEU A 16 10.98 -8.31 -9.51
N ARG A 17 11.19 -9.41 -10.25
CA ARG A 17 11.32 -9.35 -11.71
C ARG A 17 10.06 -8.80 -12.37
N SER A 18 8.88 -9.23 -11.90
CA SER A 18 7.60 -8.74 -12.41
C SER A 18 7.36 -7.28 -12.03
N ILE A 19 7.71 -6.89 -10.80
CA ILE A 19 7.57 -5.51 -10.29
C ILE A 19 8.47 -4.54 -11.07
N ILE A 20 9.73 -4.92 -11.30
CA ILE A 20 10.66 -4.09 -12.07
C ILE A 20 10.17 -3.96 -13.52
N LEU A 21 9.72 -5.06 -14.14
CA LEU A 21 9.24 -5.03 -15.52
C LEU A 21 7.98 -4.15 -15.68
N SER A 22 7.02 -4.27 -14.75
CA SER A 22 5.82 -3.42 -14.76
C SER A 22 6.15 -1.95 -14.50
N SER A 23 7.09 -1.66 -13.59
CA SER A 23 7.55 -0.31 -13.32
C SER A 23 8.17 0.35 -14.56
N ILE A 24 9.01 -0.37 -15.31
CA ILE A 24 9.61 0.12 -16.56
C ILE A 24 8.54 0.34 -17.61
N PHE A 25 7.58 -0.58 -17.73
CA PHE A 25 6.49 -0.46 -18.70
C PHE A 25 5.65 0.81 -18.45
N ILE A 26 5.25 1.05 -17.20
CA ILE A 26 4.49 2.25 -16.82
C ILE A 26 5.31 3.52 -17.11
N MET A 27 6.65 3.43 -17.04
CA MET A 27 7.54 4.58 -17.23
C MET A 27 7.54 5.03 -18.67
N VAL A 28 7.69 4.06 -19.57
CA VAL A 28 7.69 4.28 -21.00
C VAL A 28 6.35 4.91 -21.40
N VAL A 29 5.23 4.33 -20.94
CA VAL A 29 3.88 4.85 -21.21
C VAL A 29 3.71 6.29 -20.68
N ALA A 30 4.15 6.59 -19.46
CA ALA A 30 4.00 7.92 -18.88
C ALA A 30 4.77 9.01 -19.64
N ILE A 31 5.94 8.68 -20.19
CA ILE A 31 6.73 9.60 -21.03
C ILE A 31 6.03 9.83 -22.37
N PHE A 32 5.55 8.77 -23.03
CA PHE A 32 4.87 8.88 -24.33
C PHE A 32 3.59 9.70 -24.29
N PHE A 33 2.77 9.53 -23.25
CA PHE A 33 1.49 10.22 -23.11
C PHE A 33 1.56 11.51 -22.28
N ASN A 34 2.76 11.92 -21.84
CA ASN A 34 2.99 13.09 -21.01
C ASN A 34 2.18 13.11 -19.69
N TYR A 35 1.94 11.90 -19.13
CA TYR A 35 1.26 11.70 -17.85
C TYR A 35 2.25 11.30 -16.75
N GLY A 36 3.33 12.10 -16.55
CA GLY A 36 4.34 11.79 -15.53
C GLY A 36 3.76 11.62 -14.11
N MET A 37 2.61 12.24 -13.83
CA MET A 37 1.93 12.15 -12.53
C MET A 37 1.33 10.76 -12.24
N ILE A 38 0.76 10.08 -13.24
CA ILE A 38 0.24 8.70 -13.08
C ILE A 38 1.36 7.77 -12.63
N MET A 39 2.57 8.05 -13.12
CA MET A 39 3.77 7.31 -12.78
C MET A 39 4.18 7.49 -11.32
N VAL A 40 4.24 8.74 -10.85
CA VAL A 40 4.60 9.08 -9.45
C VAL A 40 3.67 8.39 -8.45
N ILE A 41 2.38 8.31 -8.77
CA ILE A 41 1.37 7.70 -7.90
C ILE A 41 1.40 6.17 -7.95
N SER A 42 1.56 5.60 -9.14
CA SER A 42 1.43 4.15 -9.33
C SER A 42 2.60 3.35 -8.78
N LEU A 43 3.84 3.85 -8.85
CA LEU A 43 5.02 3.10 -8.41
C LEU A 43 4.95 2.67 -6.93
N PRO A 44 4.76 3.59 -5.95
CA PRO A 44 4.71 3.20 -4.55
C PRO A 44 3.54 2.25 -4.25
N VAL A 45 2.42 2.44 -4.94
CA VAL A 45 1.23 1.59 -4.84
C VAL A 45 1.53 0.16 -5.30
N PHE A 46 2.16 -0.03 -6.45
CA PHE A 46 2.53 -1.36 -6.96
C PHE A 46 3.55 -2.07 -6.06
N PHE A 47 4.57 -1.34 -5.60
CA PHE A 47 5.55 -1.90 -4.66
C PHE A 47 4.91 -2.31 -3.34
N ALA A 48 4.00 -1.50 -2.80
CA ALA A 48 3.27 -1.83 -1.60
C ALA A 48 2.34 -3.04 -1.78
N PHE A 49 1.63 -3.13 -2.92
CA PHE A 49 0.76 -4.27 -3.23
C PHE A 49 1.52 -5.58 -3.42
N SER A 50 2.82 -5.56 -3.73
CA SER A 50 3.61 -6.79 -3.88
C SER A 50 3.65 -7.67 -2.62
N ILE A 51 3.37 -7.09 -1.44
CA ILE A 51 3.25 -7.86 -0.19
C ILE A 51 2.16 -8.95 -0.29
N THR A 52 1.10 -8.70 -1.07
CA THR A 52 0.01 -9.66 -1.28
C THR A 52 0.50 -10.95 -1.92
N GLY A 53 1.45 -10.86 -2.85
CA GLY A 53 2.09 -12.01 -3.48
C GLY A 53 2.87 -12.88 -2.48
N SER A 54 3.50 -12.25 -1.48
CA SER A 54 4.15 -13.00 -0.38
C SER A 54 3.12 -13.81 0.41
N PHE A 55 1.98 -13.20 0.75
CA PHE A 55 0.89 -13.90 1.42
C PHE A 55 0.28 -15.03 0.55
N GLN A 56 0.23 -14.87 -0.78
CA GLN A 56 -0.25 -15.91 -1.68
C GLN A 56 0.69 -17.13 -1.69
N CYS A 57 2.00 -16.90 -1.73
CA CYS A 57 2.98 -17.96 -1.58
C CYS A 57 2.85 -18.67 -0.22
N ASP A 58 2.62 -17.91 0.86
CA ASP A 58 2.43 -18.47 2.20
C ASP A 58 1.14 -19.30 2.32
N ALA A 59 0.04 -18.87 1.67
CA ALA A 59 -1.21 -19.62 1.60
C ALA A 59 -1.02 -20.94 0.84
N ALA A 60 -0.33 -20.92 -0.31
CA ALA A 60 -0.04 -22.11 -1.10
C ALA A 60 0.81 -23.14 -0.32
N LEU A 61 1.75 -22.67 0.49
CA LEU A 61 2.64 -23.52 1.30
C LEU A 61 2.06 -23.91 2.68
N LYS A 62 0.83 -23.48 2.98
CA LYS A 62 0.18 -23.59 4.30
C LYS A 62 1.08 -23.12 5.44
N TRP A 63 1.85 -22.05 5.20
CA TRP A 63 2.83 -21.54 6.15
C TRP A 63 2.19 -21.16 7.49
N ASN A 64 0.96 -20.65 7.47
CA ASN A 64 0.27 -20.21 8.69
C ASN A 64 0.10 -21.33 9.73
N LYS A 65 -0.08 -22.59 9.31
CA LYS A 65 -0.13 -23.76 10.22
C LYS A 65 1.26 -24.12 10.75
N LYS A 66 2.27 -24.09 9.87
CA LYS A 66 3.66 -24.39 10.23
C LYS A 66 4.28 -23.33 11.14
N CYS A 67 3.79 -22.09 11.05
CA CYS A 67 4.28 -20.99 11.88
C CYS A 67 3.84 -21.13 13.34
N MET A 68 2.70 -21.77 13.61
CA MET A 68 2.19 -22.00 14.96
C MET A 68 3.04 -23.00 15.75
N THR A 69 3.78 -23.89 15.07
CA THR A 69 4.68 -24.85 15.72
C THR A 69 6.08 -24.29 15.97
N LEU A 70 6.39 -23.09 15.48
CA LEU A 70 7.68 -22.45 15.72
C LEU A 70 7.65 -21.70 17.06
N PRO A 71 8.75 -21.71 17.84
CA PRO A 71 8.85 -20.97 19.11
C PRO A 71 9.09 -19.47 18.85
N ILE A 72 8.17 -18.84 18.12
CA ILE A 72 8.23 -17.43 17.72
C ILE A 72 7.01 -16.73 18.29
N SER A 73 7.22 -15.59 18.94
CA SER A 73 6.10 -14.81 19.48
C SER A 73 5.20 -14.26 18.35
N ALA A 74 3.89 -14.29 18.60
CA ALA A 74 2.86 -13.73 17.73
C ALA A 74 3.18 -12.29 17.29
N LYS A 75 3.61 -11.47 18.24
CA LYS A 75 4.06 -10.10 18.01
C LYS A 75 5.17 -9.98 16.96
N ASN A 76 6.11 -10.92 16.98
CA ASN A 76 7.25 -10.88 16.06
C ASN A 76 6.86 -11.25 14.63
N VAL A 77 5.86 -12.12 14.46
CA VAL A 77 5.33 -12.51 13.15
C VAL A 77 4.57 -11.36 12.52
N VAL A 78 3.66 -10.72 13.28
CA VAL A 78 2.87 -9.57 12.78
C VAL A 78 3.78 -8.38 12.49
N PHE A 79 4.67 -8.03 13.42
CA PHE A 79 5.59 -6.90 13.23
C PHE A 79 6.49 -7.07 12.01
N ALA A 80 6.97 -8.29 11.74
CA ALA A 80 7.78 -8.55 10.54
C ALA A 80 7.02 -8.22 9.25
N ARG A 81 5.71 -8.52 9.16
CA ARG A 81 4.88 -8.21 7.98
C ARG A 81 4.62 -6.71 7.80
N TYR A 82 4.37 -6.01 8.88
CA TYR A 82 4.21 -4.56 8.85
C TYR A 82 5.52 -3.87 8.45
N LEU A 83 6.66 -4.39 8.92
CA LEU A 83 7.98 -3.88 8.59
C LEU A 83 8.37 -4.17 7.14
N THR A 84 8.09 -5.36 6.59
CA THR A 84 8.34 -5.64 5.16
C THR A 84 7.50 -4.74 4.26
N PHE A 85 6.23 -4.51 4.62
CA PHE A 85 5.39 -3.55 3.92
C PHE A 85 5.96 -2.12 3.96
N ALA A 86 6.37 -1.65 5.14
CA ALA A 86 6.94 -0.31 5.30
C ALA A 86 8.24 -0.14 4.47
N ILE A 87 9.10 -1.16 4.43
CA ILE A 87 10.31 -1.14 3.59
C ILE A 87 9.95 -1.10 2.11
N LEU A 88 9.03 -1.96 1.64
CA LEU A 88 8.61 -2.00 0.23
C LEU A 88 8.00 -0.67 -0.21
N MET A 89 7.13 -0.10 0.63
CA MET A 89 6.53 1.21 0.39
C MET A 89 7.61 2.31 0.35
N GLY A 90 8.57 2.29 1.27
CA GLY A 90 9.69 3.23 1.29
C GLY A 90 10.56 3.14 0.04
N ILE A 91 10.87 1.93 -0.42
CA ILE A 91 11.60 1.69 -1.68
C ILE A 91 10.80 2.26 -2.86
N GLY A 92 9.50 1.93 -2.95
CA GLY A 92 8.63 2.45 -4.00
C GLY A 92 8.56 3.98 -4.03
N ALA A 93 8.48 4.61 -2.85
CA ALA A 93 8.48 6.07 -2.71
C ALA A 93 9.81 6.71 -3.14
N LEU A 94 10.94 6.10 -2.79
CA LEU A 94 12.27 6.55 -3.25
C LEU A 94 12.40 6.49 -4.77
N PHE A 95 11.98 5.37 -5.39
CA PHE A 95 11.96 5.25 -6.85
C PHE A 95 11.08 6.32 -7.48
N SER A 96 9.85 6.50 -6.97
CA SER A 96 8.94 7.54 -7.43
C SER A 96 9.55 8.94 -7.35
N PHE A 97 10.36 9.21 -6.33
CA PHE A 97 10.97 10.53 -6.12
C PHE A 97 12.06 10.80 -7.15
N VAL A 98 12.97 9.85 -7.34
CA VAL A 98 14.02 9.94 -8.35
C VAL A 98 13.40 10.12 -9.74
N PHE A 99 12.37 9.34 -10.07
CA PHE A 99 11.69 9.46 -11.36
C PHE A 99 10.94 10.78 -11.53
N GLY A 100 10.22 11.25 -10.51
CA GLY A 100 9.53 12.53 -10.55
C GLY A 100 10.48 13.69 -10.85
N VAL A 101 11.67 13.69 -10.22
CA VAL A 101 12.71 14.69 -10.48
C VAL A 101 13.25 14.57 -11.91
N VAL A 102 13.56 13.36 -12.38
CA VAL A 102 14.06 13.13 -13.75
C VAL A 102 13.04 13.59 -14.79
N TYR A 103 11.76 13.27 -14.61
CA TYR A 103 10.68 13.67 -15.50
C TYR A 103 10.54 15.19 -15.61
N MET A 104 10.62 15.90 -14.48
CA MET A 104 10.57 17.37 -14.45
C MET A 104 11.72 18.00 -15.24
N ASN A 105 12.92 17.43 -15.16
CA ASN A 105 14.10 17.92 -15.89
C ASN A 105 14.00 17.67 -17.41
N ILE A 106 13.47 16.52 -17.83
CA ILE A 106 13.35 16.17 -19.26
C ILE A 106 12.29 17.01 -19.96
N THR A 107 11.17 17.26 -19.28
CA THR A 107 9.99 17.86 -19.90
C THR A 107 9.95 19.39 -19.78
N ASN A 108 10.96 20.02 -19.16
CA ASN A 108 10.99 21.46 -18.83
C ASN A 108 9.65 21.94 -18.23
N PHE A 109 8.99 21.08 -17.46
CA PHE A 109 7.73 21.41 -16.80
C PHE A 109 8.02 22.46 -15.73
N SER A 110 7.76 23.72 -16.06
CA SER A 110 7.76 24.79 -15.05
C SER A 110 6.62 24.52 -14.07
N GLN A 111 6.94 24.50 -12.78
CA GLN A 111 6.02 24.20 -11.68
C GLN A 111 4.85 25.19 -11.54
N THR A 112 4.71 26.18 -12.42
CA THR A 112 3.91 27.38 -12.17
C THR A 112 2.48 27.32 -12.73
N ASN A 113 2.17 26.44 -13.69
CA ASN A 113 0.89 26.52 -14.43
C ASN A 113 -0.02 25.28 -14.33
N HIS A 114 0.41 24.21 -13.68
CA HIS A 114 -0.46 23.05 -13.45
C HIS A 114 -0.72 22.85 -11.96
N HIS A 115 -2.01 22.87 -11.62
CA HIS A 115 -2.62 22.86 -10.29
C HIS A 115 -2.35 21.59 -9.43
N PHE A 116 -1.36 20.78 -9.81
CA PHE A 116 -0.98 19.53 -9.14
C PHE A 116 0.55 19.43 -9.07
N THR A 117 1.11 19.67 -7.88
CA THR A 117 2.56 19.63 -7.64
C THR A 117 3.05 18.20 -7.40
N LEU A 118 4.34 17.95 -7.66
CA LEU A 118 5.00 16.66 -7.38
C LEU A 118 4.81 16.21 -5.92
N GLN A 119 4.76 17.18 -5.00
CA GLN A 119 4.50 16.97 -3.58
C GLN A 119 3.12 16.35 -3.32
N LEU A 120 2.08 16.78 -4.03
CA LEU A 120 0.73 16.22 -3.92
C LEU A 120 0.66 14.81 -4.49
N GLY A 121 1.30 14.58 -5.64
CA GLY A 121 1.41 13.24 -6.24
C GLY A 121 2.04 12.26 -5.26
N MET A 122 3.09 12.68 -4.55
CA MET A 122 3.73 11.89 -3.51
C MET A 122 2.86 11.62 -2.29
N ALA A 123 2.13 12.62 -1.81
CA ALA A 123 1.20 12.45 -0.70
C ALA A 123 0.11 11.42 -1.05
N ILE A 124 -0.46 11.47 -2.24
CA ILE A 124 -1.46 10.51 -2.71
C ILE A 124 -0.84 9.10 -2.86
N ALA A 125 0.39 9.03 -3.38
CA ALA A 125 1.10 7.77 -3.58
C ALA A 125 1.39 7.02 -2.27
N LEU A 126 1.56 7.74 -1.15
CA LEU A 126 1.73 7.16 0.18
C LEU A 126 0.39 6.83 0.85
N LEU A 127 -0.60 7.72 0.70
CA LEU A 127 -1.92 7.57 1.29
C LEU A 127 -2.61 6.27 0.86
N MET A 128 -2.66 6.00 -0.44
CA MET A 128 -3.37 4.83 -0.99
C MET A 128 -2.89 3.48 -0.44
N PRO A 129 -1.58 3.16 -0.47
CA PRO A 129 -1.09 1.90 0.05
C PRO A 129 -1.19 1.80 1.58
N LEU A 130 -1.00 2.89 2.33
CA LEU A 130 -1.22 2.90 3.79
C LEU A 130 -2.66 2.54 4.14
N PHE A 131 -3.60 3.15 3.42
CA PHE A 131 -5.02 2.88 3.60
C PHE A 131 -5.35 1.42 3.26
N TYR A 132 -4.83 0.91 2.15
CA TYR A 132 -4.95 -0.51 1.79
C TYR A 132 -4.44 -1.45 2.88
N ALA A 133 -3.20 -1.24 3.34
CA ALA A 133 -2.60 -2.07 4.36
C ALA A 133 -3.40 -2.08 5.67
N SER A 134 -3.95 -0.92 6.06
CA SER A 134 -4.73 -0.79 7.30
C SER A 134 -5.96 -1.70 7.34
N LEU A 135 -6.58 -1.97 6.20
CA LEU A 135 -7.73 -2.88 6.10
C LEU A 135 -7.29 -4.33 5.79
N PHE A 136 -6.26 -4.48 4.95
CA PHE A 136 -5.80 -5.79 4.47
C PHE A 136 -5.19 -6.65 5.55
N PHE A 137 -4.30 -6.10 6.36
CA PHE A 137 -3.61 -6.88 7.39
C PHE A 137 -4.58 -7.48 8.43
N PRO A 138 -5.48 -6.70 9.08
CA PRO A 138 -6.46 -7.27 10.00
C PRO A 138 -7.34 -8.36 9.36
N SER A 139 -7.77 -8.15 8.10
CA SER A 139 -8.61 -9.09 7.39
C SER A 139 -7.91 -10.44 7.15
N ILE A 140 -6.64 -10.44 6.71
CA ILE A 140 -5.90 -11.69 6.51
C ILE A 140 -5.78 -12.50 7.80
N TYR A 141 -5.44 -11.83 8.91
CA TYR A 141 -5.30 -12.51 10.20
C TYR A 141 -6.63 -13.04 10.71
N TYR A 142 -7.73 -12.33 10.43
CA TYR A 142 -9.07 -12.84 10.72
C TYR A 142 -9.37 -14.14 9.97
N TYR A 143 -8.95 -14.29 8.72
CA TYR A 143 -9.17 -15.52 7.93
C TYR A 143 -8.09 -16.62 8.11
N LYS A 144 -7.28 -16.57 9.18
CA LYS A 144 -6.13 -17.47 9.42
C LYS A 144 -5.13 -17.53 8.24
N GLY A 145 -5.19 -16.55 7.33
CA GLY A 145 -4.43 -16.50 6.08
C GLY A 145 -4.60 -17.71 5.13
N GLU A 146 -5.67 -18.51 5.28
CA GLU A 146 -5.96 -19.63 4.36
C GLU A 146 -6.84 -19.22 3.19
N LYS A 147 -7.71 -18.21 3.39
CA LYS A 147 -8.62 -17.68 2.37
C LYS A 147 -8.22 -16.26 1.99
N LEU A 148 -7.04 -16.12 1.39
CA LEU A 148 -6.49 -14.83 0.99
C LEU A 148 -7.42 -14.08 0.02
N GLU A 149 -8.08 -14.80 -0.88
CA GLU A 149 -9.09 -14.24 -1.78
C GLU A 149 -10.25 -13.58 -1.01
N MET A 150 -10.73 -14.20 0.07
CA MET A 150 -11.79 -13.61 0.90
C MET A 150 -11.30 -12.38 1.66
N ALA A 151 -10.02 -12.39 2.09
CA ALA A 151 -9.41 -11.21 2.69
C ALA A 151 -9.28 -10.04 1.69
N MET A 152 -8.91 -10.33 0.44
CA MET A 152 -8.86 -9.32 -0.63
C MET A 152 -10.26 -8.79 -0.96
N LEU A 153 -11.26 -9.68 -1.10
CA LEU A 153 -12.65 -9.31 -1.39
C LEU A 153 -13.25 -8.41 -0.30
N THR A 154 -13.06 -8.76 0.97
CA THR A 154 -13.53 -7.92 2.09
C THR A 154 -12.88 -6.54 2.07
N CYS A 155 -11.58 -6.45 1.77
CA CYS A 155 -10.90 -5.16 1.64
C CYS A 155 -11.45 -4.36 0.46
N MET A 156 -11.67 -4.99 -0.70
CA MET A 156 -12.24 -4.32 -1.86
C MET A 156 -13.63 -3.75 -1.55
N ILE A 157 -14.51 -4.54 -0.92
CA ILE A 157 -15.86 -4.09 -0.54
C ILE A 157 -15.79 -2.89 0.41
N LEU A 158 -14.92 -2.95 1.44
CA LEU A 158 -14.74 -1.84 2.37
C LEU A 158 -14.21 -0.58 1.67
N MET A 159 -13.24 -0.73 0.77
CA MET A 159 -12.73 0.41 -0.02
C MET A 159 -13.81 1.02 -0.90
N PHE A 160 -14.61 0.21 -1.58
CA PHE A 160 -15.72 0.69 -2.39
C PHE A 160 -16.77 1.42 -1.55
N LEU A 161 -17.09 0.94 -0.35
CA LEU A 161 -18.02 1.62 0.56
C LEU A 161 -17.47 2.96 1.03
N ILE A 162 -16.20 3.03 1.39
CA ILE A 162 -15.59 4.25 1.92
C ILE A 162 -15.43 5.30 0.81
N PHE A 163 -14.77 4.94 -0.29
CA PHE A 163 -14.51 5.88 -1.39
C PHE A 163 -15.77 6.16 -2.24
N GLY A 164 -16.53 5.11 -2.57
CA GLY A 164 -17.76 5.25 -3.34
C GLY A 164 -18.89 5.90 -2.55
N GLY A 165 -19.06 5.53 -1.28
CA GLY A 165 -20.01 6.18 -0.38
C GLY A 165 -19.64 7.64 -0.12
N GLY A 166 -18.36 7.92 0.11
CA GLY A 166 -17.86 9.29 0.26
C GLY A 166 -18.14 10.17 -0.97
N ALA A 167 -17.89 9.65 -2.17
CA ALA A 167 -18.17 10.35 -3.42
C ALA A 167 -19.66 10.66 -3.62
N LEU A 168 -20.55 9.74 -3.23
CA LEU A 168 -22.00 9.96 -3.28
C LEU A 168 -22.43 11.05 -2.30
N ILE A 169 -21.94 11.02 -1.06
CA ILE A 169 -22.26 12.02 -0.04
C ILE A 169 -21.80 13.41 -0.50
N ILE A 170 -20.60 13.51 -1.08
CA ILE A 170 -20.07 14.74 -1.66
C ILE A 170 -20.89 15.23 -2.85
N LYS A 171 -21.48 14.32 -3.64
CA LYS A 171 -22.35 14.71 -4.76
C LYS A 171 -23.70 15.29 -4.29
N TYR A 172 -24.24 14.76 -3.19
CA TYR A 172 -25.54 15.17 -2.66
C TYR A 172 -25.48 16.35 -1.68
N THR A 173 -24.33 16.53 -1.02
CA THR A 173 -24.05 17.74 -0.25
C THR A 173 -23.39 18.74 -1.19
N THR A 174 -23.92 19.95 -1.35
CA THR A 174 -23.41 20.97 -2.27
C THR A 174 -22.07 21.59 -1.81
N ILE A 175 -21.13 20.73 -1.40
CA ILE A 175 -19.78 21.09 -0.98
C ILE A 175 -18.96 21.29 -2.24
N SER A 176 -18.85 22.55 -2.65
CA SER A 176 -17.92 22.95 -3.71
C SER A 176 -16.49 22.96 -3.14
N PHE A 177 -15.68 21.97 -3.49
CA PHE A 177 -14.25 21.98 -3.17
C PHE A 177 -13.54 23.06 -3.98
N GLN A 178 -13.04 24.12 -3.34
CA GLN A 178 -12.08 25.01 -3.97
C GLN A 178 -10.70 24.33 -4.05
N TYR A 179 -9.97 24.57 -5.13
CA TYR A 179 -8.73 23.84 -5.44
C TYR A 179 -7.61 24.04 -4.40
N THR A 180 -7.57 25.19 -3.73
CA THR A 180 -6.62 25.46 -2.64
C THR A 180 -6.85 24.55 -1.44
N ASP A 181 -8.09 24.13 -1.21
CA ASP A 181 -8.46 23.29 -0.07
C ASP A 181 -8.12 21.81 -0.32
N LEU A 182 -8.09 21.37 -1.59
CA LEU A 182 -7.76 19.99 -1.96
C LEU A 182 -6.40 19.53 -1.43
N ASN A 183 -5.40 20.42 -1.44
CA ASN A 183 -4.09 20.11 -0.90
C ASN A 183 -4.14 19.83 0.60
N MET A 184 -4.86 20.67 1.34
CA MET A 184 -5.04 20.52 2.78
C MET A 184 -5.76 19.20 3.10
N TYR A 185 -6.82 18.88 2.36
CA TYR A 185 -7.55 17.62 2.54
C TYR A 185 -6.66 16.39 2.30
N VAL A 186 -5.82 16.38 1.26
CA VAL A 186 -4.91 15.25 0.99
C VAL A 186 -3.94 15.00 2.16
N TYR A 187 -3.37 16.06 2.76
CA TYR A 187 -2.49 15.90 3.92
C TYR A 187 -3.24 15.43 5.16
N VAL A 188 -4.46 15.91 5.39
CA VAL A 188 -5.31 15.45 6.48
C VAL A 188 -5.65 13.96 6.30
N PHE A 189 -6.05 13.54 5.11
CA PHE A 189 -6.32 12.13 4.83
C PHE A 189 -5.07 11.25 4.93
N LEU A 190 -3.89 11.76 4.56
CA LEU A 190 -2.63 11.06 4.77
C LEU A 190 -2.35 10.86 6.27
N ALA A 191 -2.55 11.90 7.09
CA ALA A 191 -2.41 11.79 8.54
C ALA A 191 -3.39 10.76 9.13
N ILE A 192 -4.65 10.76 8.67
CA ILE A 192 -5.66 9.78 9.06
C ILE A 192 -5.22 8.36 8.66
N SER A 193 -4.66 8.18 7.45
CA SER A 193 -4.19 6.87 6.98
C SER A 193 -3.04 6.31 7.82
N LEU A 194 -2.13 7.18 8.31
CA LEU A 194 -1.06 6.79 9.22
C LEU A 194 -1.60 6.34 10.58
N VAL A 195 -2.56 7.08 11.14
CA VAL A 195 -3.22 6.70 12.39
C VAL A 195 -3.94 5.36 12.25
N LEU A 196 -4.69 5.16 11.16
CA LEU A 196 -5.36 3.91 10.86
C LEU A 196 -4.37 2.74 10.69
N PHE A 197 -3.23 2.97 10.06
CA PHE A 197 -2.19 1.96 9.92
C PHE A 197 -1.63 1.53 11.30
N ILE A 198 -1.38 2.49 12.19
CA ILE A 198 -0.93 2.20 13.57
C ILE A 198 -2.02 1.43 14.35
N LEU A 199 -3.28 1.85 14.26
CA LEU A 199 -4.40 1.15 14.90
C LEU A 199 -4.57 -0.27 14.34
N SER A 200 -4.38 -0.46 13.03
CA SER A 200 -4.46 -1.77 12.39
C SER A 200 -3.43 -2.76 12.92
N TYR A 201 -2.25 -2.29 13.34
CA TYR A 201 -1.23 -3.12 13.96
C TYR A 201 -1.71 -3.68 15.30
N PHE A 202 -2.33 -2.86 16.15
CA PHE A 202 -2.87 -3.34 17.43
C PHE A 202 -4.05 -4.30 17.23
N LEU A 203 -4.92 -4.04 16.25
CA LEU A 203 -6.03 -4.94 15.91
C LEU A 203 -5.52 -6.28 15.38
N SER A 204 -4.55 -6.28 14.46
CA SER A 204 -3.98 -7.50 13.90
C SER A 204 -3.26 -8.34 14.96
N LEU A 205 -2.54 -7.71 15.90
CA LEU A 205 -1.96 -8.40 17.05
C LEU A 205 -3.01 -9.12 17.89
N LYS A 206 -4.07 -8.40 18.29
CA LYS A 206 -5.14 -8.94 19.12
C LYS A 206 -5.86 -10.11 18.44
N ILE A 207 -6.16 -9.97 17.15
CA ILE A 207 -6.81 -11.04 16.36
C ILE A 207 -5.89 -12.26 16.26
N TYR A 208 -4.60 -12.06 16.01
CA TYR A 208 -3.65 -13.17 15.84
C TYR A 208 -3.41 -13.93 17.14
N GLU A 209 -3.32 -13.23 18.27
CA GLU A 209 -3.16 -13.87 19.60
C GLU A 209 -4.36 -14.74 19.95
N ILE A 210 -5.59 -14.21 19.86
CA ILE A 210 -6.83 -14.96 20.14
C ILE A 210 -6.87 -16.24 19.29
N LYS A 211 -6.51 -16.14 18.02
CA LYS A 211 -6.64 -17.22 17.05
C LYS A 211 -5.47 -18.21 17.05
N SER A 212 -4.39 -17.89 17.76
CA SER A 212 -3.26 -18.79 18.00
C SER A 212 -3.47 -19.75 19.17
N ILE A 213 -4.46 -19.46 20.03
CA ILE A 213 -4.81 -20.25 21.21
C ILE A 213 -5.89 -21.30 20.88
N GLU A 214 -6.66 -21.10 19.80
CA GLU A 214 -7.66 -22.05 19.25
C GLU A 214 -7.11 -23.03 18.21
#